data_AF-A0AAV1QJM6-F1
#
_entry.id   AF-A0AAV1QJM6-F1
#
_cell.length_a   1.000
_cell.length_b   1.000
_cell.length_c   1.000
_cell.angle_alpha   90.00
_cell.angle_beta   90.00
_cell.angle_gamma   90.00
#
_symmetry.space_group_name_H-M   'P 1'
#
loop_
_entity.id
_entity.type
_entity.pdbx_description
1 polymer ?
#
loop_
_entity_poly.entity_id
_entity_poly.type
_entity_poly.pdbx_seq_one_letter_code
_entity_poly.pdbx_strand_id
1 'polypeptide(L)'
;VNAEFMRITTSTLQAKFLSQLDRYTDNLLKMFKNRGGAAGKKMRLLMAPTAKSDNIELKRDCVIRSLCVYLKEDSSTFIKEYLVSSSIL
;
A
#
# COMPACT_ATOMS: atom_id res chain seq x y z
N VAL A 1 1.37 18.90 7.99
CA VAL A 1 2.24 17.70 8.09
C VAL A 1 3.34 17.69 7.03
N ASN A 2 3.04 17.66 5.72
CA ASN A 2 4.08 17.50 4.69
C ASN A 2 5.10 18.67 4.65
N ALA A 3 4.66 19.93 4.73
CA ALA A 3 5.54 21.10 4.76
C ALA A 3 6.48 21.12 5.98
N GLU A 4 5.97 20.68 7.13
CA GLU A 4 6.75 20.66 8.38
C GLU A 4 7.79 19.52 8.38
N PHE A 5 7.41 18.35 7.84
CA PHE A 5 8.34 17.26 7.61
C PHE A 5 9.46 17.66 6.63
N MET A 6 9.12 18.36 5.54
CA MET A 6 10.09 18.90 4.59
C MET A 6 11.08 19.86 5.25
N ARG A 7 10.56 20.81 6.05
CA ARG A 7 11.35 21.83 6.72
C ARG A 7 12.41 21.22 7.64
N ILE A 8 12.06 20.15 8.36
CA ILE A 8 12.95 19.49 9.32
C ILE A 8 13.91 18.51 8.64
N THR A 9 13.40 17.67 7.73
CA THR A 9 14.16 16.52 7.21
C THR A 9 14.81 16.75 5.86
N THR A 10 14.55 17.90 5.24
CA THR A 10 14.93 18.26 3.86
C THR A 10 14.52 17.22 2.80
N SER A 11 13.58 16.32 3.14
CA SER A 11 13.15 15.20 2.31
C SER A 11 11.62 15.16 2.20
N THR A 12 11.11 14.91 1.00
CA THR A 12 9.67 14.76 0.76
C THR A 12 9.18 13.48 1.39
N LEU A 13 8.30 13.60 2.40
CA LEU A 13 7.75 12.44 3.12
C LEU A 13 7.13 11.46 2.14
N GLN A 14 6.28 11.96 1.24
CA GLN A 14 5.57 11.13 0.28
C GLN A 14 6.53 10.41 -0.67
N ALA A 15 7.46 11.10 -1.33
CA ALA A 15 8.38 10.42 -2.27
C ALA A 15 9.34 9.48 -1.54
N LYS A 16 9.80 9.83 -0.33
CA LYS A 16 10.64 8.95 0.49
C LYS A 16 9.86 7.71 0.94
N PHE A 17 8.61 7.87 1.37
CA PHE A 17 7.74 6.76 1.73
C PHE A 17 7.51 5.83 0.54
N LEU A 18 7.09 6.37 -0.61
CA LEU A 18 6.82 5.58 -1.81
C LEU A 18 8.07 4.86 -2.33
N SER A 19 9.23 5.53 -2.35
CA SER A 19 10.49 4.89 -2.76
C SER A 19 10.91 3.75 -1.83
N GLN A 20 10.72 3.87 -0.50
CA GLN A 20 10.97 2.76 0.42
C GLN A 20 9.94 1.65 0.25
N LEU A 21 8.66 1.99 0.08
CA LEU A 21 7.60 1.03 -0.18
C LEU A 21 7.91 0.18 -1.42
N ASP A 22 8.28 0.83 -2.53
CA ASP A 22 8.67 0.16 -3.77
C ASP A 22 9.89 -0.74 -3.57
N ARG A 23 10.93 -0.22 -2.91
CA ARG A 23 12.17 -0.96 -2.61
C ARG A 23 11.91 -2.27 -1.86
N TYR A 24 10.94 -2.29 -0.95
CA TYR A 24 10.64 -3.46 -0.13
C TYR A 24 9.46 -4.30 -0.64
N THR A 25 8.79 -3.88 -1.72
CA THR A 25 7.55 -4.51 -2.21
C THR A 25 7.73 -5.99 -2.49
N ASP A 26 8.78 -6.40 -3.20
CA ASP A 26 8.98 -7.82 -3.53
C ASP A 26 9.15 -8.70 -2.29
N ASN A 27 9.85 -8.20 -1.27
CA ASN A 27 10.05 -8.92 -0.01
C ASN A 27 8.76 -9.00 0.80
N LEU A 28 7.97 -7.93 0.83
CA LEU A 28 6.66 -7.90 1.47
C LEU A 28 5.69 -8.88 0.80
N LEU A 29 5.61 -8.90 -0.54
CA LEU A 29 4.74 -9.82 -1.27
C LEU A 29 5.11 -11.29 -1.01
N LYS A 30 6.40 -11.63 -0.96
CA LYS A 30 6.86 -12.98 -0.57
C LYS A 30 6.41 -13.34 0.84
N MET A 31 6.57 -12.41 1.79
CA MET A 31 6.17 -12.62 3.18
C MET A 31 4.65 -12.80 3.32
N PHE A 32 3.84 -11.99 2.63
CA PHE A 32 2.38 -12.12 2.62
C PHE A 32 1.92 -13.45 2.03
N LYS A 33 2.55 -13.90 0.93
CA LYS A 33 2.24 -15.19 0.29
C LYS A 33 2.45 -16.37 1.24
N ASN A 34 3.46 -16.30 2.09
CA ASN A 34 3.80 -17.35 3.05
C ASN A 34 2.95 -17.29 4.32
N ARG A 35 2.13 -16.25 4.51
CA ARG A 35 1.25 -16.15 5.68
C ARG A 35 0.11 -17.17 5.57
N GLY A 36 -0.10 -17.92 6.65
CA GLY A 36 -1.20 -18.86 6.81
C GLY A 36 -2.46 -18.26 7.47
N GLY A 37 -3.47 -19.11 7.65
CA GLY A 37 -4.70 -18.76 8.37
C GLY A 37 -5.57 -17.69 7.70
N ALA A 38 -6.47 -17.09 8.48
CA ALA A 38 -7.43 -16.10 7.99
C ALA A 38 -6.74 -14.84 7.42
N ALA A 39 -5.68 -14.36 8.08
CA ALA A 39 -4.90 -13.23 7.60
C ALA A 39 -4.24 -13.52 6.23
N GLY A 40 -3.62 -14.69 6.09
CA GLY A 40 -3.03 -15.12 4.82
C GLY A 40 -4.03 -15.25 3.69
N LYS A 41 -5.25 -15.73 3.97
CA LYS A 41 -6.35 -15.77 3.00
C LYS A 41 -6.76 -14.36 2.55
N LYS A 42 -6.91 -13.42 3.50
CA LYS A 42 -7.26 -12.02 3.21
C LYS A 42 -6.16 -11.33 2.37
N MET A 43 -4.89 -11.51 2.72
CA MET A 43 -3.76 -10.97 1.95
C MET A 43 -3.72 -11.51 0.51
N ARG A 44 -3.98 -12.81 0.32
CA ARG A 44 -4.01 -13.41 -1.03
C ARG A 44 -5.08 -12.79 -1.93
N LEU A 45 -6.24 -12.47 -1.36
CA LEU A 45 -7.32 -11.78 -2.08
C LEU A 45 -6.91 -10.34 -2.46
N LEU A 46 -6.30 -9.61 -1.54
CA LEU A 46 -5.79 -8.26 -1.79
C LEU A 46 -4.70 -8.24 -2.87
N MET A 47 -3.87 -9.29 -2.95
CA MET A 47 -2.79 -9.42 -3.93
C MET A 47 -3.21 -9.99 -5.29
N ALA A 48 -4.42 -10.51 -5.43
CA ALA A 48 -4.86 -11.09 -6.70
C ALA A 48 -4.79 -10.11 -7.90
N PRO A 49 -5.10 -8.81 -7.76
CA PRO A 49 -5.01 -7.86 -8.88
C PRO A 49 -3.57 -7.60 -9.35
N THR A 50 -2.57 -7.71 -8.47
CA THR A 50 -1.17 -7.39 -8.81
C THR A 50 -0.50 -8.48 -9.65
N ALA A 51 -1.04 -9.70 -9.66
CA ALA A 51 -0.53 -10.80 -10.49
C ALA A 51 -0.74 -10.58 -12.01
N LYS A 52 -1.63 -9.66 -12.39
CA LYS A 52 -2.02 -9.40 -13.78
C LYS A 52 -1.65 -8.00 -14.28
N SER A 53 -1.02 -7.18 -13.45
CA SER A 53 -0.78 -5.78 -13.74
C SER A 53 0.56 -5.30 -13.22
N ASP A 54 1.31 -4.62 -14.07
CA ASP A 54 2.56 -3.94 -13.71
C ASP A 54 2.38 -2.50 -13.24
N ASN A 55 1.13 -2.05 -13.06
CA ASN A 55 0.84 -0.74 -12.53
C ASN A 55 1.37 -0.61 -11.09
N ILE A 56 2.33 0.30 -10.90
CA ILE A 56 2.99 0.53 -9.62
C ILE A 56 2.02 1.02 -8.55
N GLU A 57 1.03 1.83 -8.90
CA GLU A 57 0.04 2.34 -7.94
C GLU A 57 -0.88 1.21 -7.44
N LEU A 58 -1.24 0.25 -8.31
CA LEU A 58 -1.98 -0.95 -7.89
C LEU A 58 -1.13 -1.83 -6.96
N LYS A 59 0.17 -1.96 -7.23
CA LYS A 59 1.09 -2.70 -6.35
C LYS A 59 1.21 -2.01 -4.98
N ARG A 60 1.36 -0.69 -4.95
CA ARG A 60 1.44 0.11 -3.72
C ARG A 60 0.17 0.02 -2.89
N ASP A 61 -1.01 0.21 -3.48
CA ASP A 61 -2.31 0.08 -2.79
C ASP A 61 -2.45 -1.31 -2.15
N CYS A 62 -2.17 -2.36 -2.92
CA CYS A 62 -2.23 -3.73 -2.45
C CYS A 62 -1.29 -4.00 -1.25
N VAL A 63 -0.03 -3.54 -1.34
CA VAL A 63 0.96 -3.72 -0.27
C VAL A 63 0.52 -2.97 0.99
N ILE A 64 0.04 -1.73 0.87
CA ILE A 64 -0.44 -0.94 2.02
C ILE A 64 -1.62 -1.63 2.70
N ARG A 65 -2.63 -2.09 1.94
CA ARG A 65 -3.78 -2.82 2.49
C ARG A 65 -3.35 -4.12 3.17
N SER A 66 -2.38 -4.82 2.60
CA SER A 66 -1.82 -6.06 3.17
C SER A 66 -1.04 -5.80 4.46
N LEU A 67 -0.31 -4.67 4.55
CA LEU A 67 0.36 -4.23 5.77
C LEU A 67 -0.64 -3.99 6.91
N CYS A 68 -1.78 -3.34 6.66
CA CYS A 68 -2.82 -3.16 7.68
C CYS A 68 -3.30 -4.52 8.23
N VAL A 69 -3.53 -5.51 7.34
CA VAL A 69 -3.89 -6.88 7.78
C VAL A 69 -2.76 -7.52 8.59
N TYR A 70 -1.50 -7.32 8.19
CA TYR A 70 -0.33 -7.88 8.87
C TYR A 70 -0.19 -7.35 10.30
N LEU A 71 -0.37 -6.03 10.45
CA LEU A 71 -0.25 -5.29 11.71
C LEU A 71 -1.52 -5.40 12.59
N LYS A 72 -2.57 -6.09 12.10
CA LYS A 72 -3.88 -6.21 12.73
C LYS A 72 -4.56 -4.84 12.94
N GLU A 73 -4.31 -3.92 12.02
CA GLU A 73 -4.93 -2.61 11.98
C GLU A 73 -6.20 -2.65 11.13
N ASP A 74 -7.18 -1.82 11.50
CA ASP A 74 -8.34 -1.58 10.66
C ASP A 74 -7.96 -0.63 9.53
N SER A 75 -7.94 -1.12 8.30
CA SER A 75 -7.63 -0.31 7.13
C SER A 75 -8.59 0.86 6.92
N SER A 76 -9.84 0.77 7.42
CA SER A 76 -10.86 1.81 7.22
C SER A 76 -10.55 3.11 7.97
N THR A 77 -9.70 3.05 9.00
CA THR A 77 -9.32 4.22 9.80
C THR A 77 -8.19 5.03 9.16
N PHE A 78 -7.42 4.43 8.25
CA PHE A 78 -6.25 5.05 7.62
C PHE A 78 -6.39 5.22 6.11
N ILE A 79 -7.12 4.32 5.44
CA ILE A 79 -7.30 4.34 3.99
C ILE A 79 -8.67 4.94 3.67
N LYS A 80 -8.67 6.05 2.92
CA LYS A 80 -9.87 6.66 2.37
C LYS A 80 -9.93 6.39 0.88
N GLU A 81 -11.06 5.88 0.42
CA GLU A 81 -11.33 5.68 -1.00
C GLU A 81 -11.95 6.95 -1.58
N TYR A 82 -11.30 7.52 -2.58
CA TYR A 82 -11.82 8.66 -3.32
C TYR A 82 -12.35 8.13 -4.64
N LEU A 83 -13.65 8.27 -4.87
CA LEU A 83 -14.20 8.09 -6.21
C LEU A 83 -13.60 9.19 -7.09
N VAL A 84 -12.88 8.80 -8.14
CA VAL A 84 -12.55 9.75 -9.20
C VAL A 84 -13.89 10.14 -9.81
N SER A 85 -14.36 11.36 -9.51
CA SER A 85 -15.47 11.94 -10.23
C SER A 85 -15.06 11.97 -11.69
N SER A 86 -15.65 11.11 -12.51
CA SER A 86 -15.57 11.24 -13.95
C SER A 86 -16.28 12.53 -14.32
N SER A 87 -15.57 13.65 -14.27
CA SER A 87 -15.96 14.85 -14.97
C SER A 87 -15.86 14.52 -16.45
N ILE A 88 -16.95 13.97 -16.98
CA ILE A 88 -17.20 13.92 -18.41
C ILE A 88 -17.31 15.39 -18.84
N LEU A 89 -16.30 15.86 -19.56
CA LEU A 89 -16.42 17.00 -20.47
C LEU A 89 -16.26 16.48 -21.90
#